data_AF-A9JX99-F1
#
_entry.id   AF-A9JX99-F1
#
_cell.length_a   1.000
_cell.length_b   1.000
_cell.length_c   1.000
_cell.angle_alpha   90.00
_cell.angle_beta   90.00
_cell.angle_gamma   90.00
#
_symmetry.space_group_name_H-M   'P 1'
#
loop_
_entity.id
_entity.type
_entity.pdbx_description
1 polymer ?
#
loop_
_entity_poly.entity_id
_entity_poly.type
_entity_poly.pdbx_seq_one_letter_code
_entity_poly.pdbx_strand_id
1 'polypeptide(L)'
;MVIAGRQQTSSMVKVVSVHQVQGENIQYLEFYYHCGGPRISGKFDHDFWARTVLQMAQSETAVRHALLALSCLAKSESGTLKDARSGLVAVSKQKTMITHYNKALTQLVQRMAEPSYSPEVGLVCCLIFICLESLRGNYDAALTHYKSGLDIISAFKNRSRCITGPAENVRPDMIEEVILPLFTRNIATAIIYGLPSEHVSFNSQYPIGTQECIFNTILDADLSAHNLRNMAFLLIRNLGTKIITQEPYTEEELQELADCIAHHQVWLRALEKFERETNLSEEDVVAATMLKAIHVLMYVFASRLLLQSQTDFDQHLDDFKAI
;
A
#
# COMPACT_ATOMS: atom_id res chain seq x y z
N MET A 1 67.29 -26.67 10.90
CA MET A 1 66.24 -27.42 11.63
C MET A 1 65.52 -26.45 12.55
N VAL A 2 64.43 -25.82 12.08
CA VAL A 2 63.55 -24.99 12.91
C VAL A 2 62.12 -25.36 12.53
N ILE A 3 61.37 -25.83 13.52
CA ILE A 3 60.05 -26.44 13.42
C ILE A 3 58.96 -25.37 13.55
N ALA A 4 57.88 -25.59 12.80
CA ALA A 4 56.69 -24.76 12.71
C ALA A 4 55.92 -24.59 14.03
N GLY A 5 55.28 -23.42 14.17
CA GLY A 5 54.17 -23.18 15.09
C GLY A 5 53.12 -22.31 14.39
N ARG A 6 52.19 -22.93 13.66
CA ARG A 6 50.97 -22.26 13.17
C ARG A 6 49.99 -22.14 14.33
N GLN A 7 49.76 -20.92 14.82
CA GLN A 7 48.63 -20.63 15.71
C GLN A 7 47.33 -20.55 14.89
N GLN A 8 46.40 -21.44 15.22
CA GLN A 8 44.99 -21.40 14.82
C GLN A 8 44.29 -20.26 15.57
N THR A 9 44.10 -19.12 14.91
CA THR A 9 43.20 -18.06 15.39
C THR A 9 42.36 -17.54 14.22
N SER A 10 41.34 -18.30 13.78
CA SER A 10 40.48 -17.85 12.66
C SER A 10 39.03 -18.37 12.68
N SER A 11 38.59 -19.17 13.67
CA SER A 11 37.22 -19.70 13.67
C SER A 11 36.26 -19.01 14.66
N MET A 12 36.73 -18.50 15.81
CA MET A 12 35.82 -18.00 16.85
C MET A 12 35.18 -16.63 16.56
N VAL A 13 35.89 -15.70 15.91
CA VAL A 13 35.35 -14.34 15.62
C VAL A 13 34.21 -14.39 14.59
N LYS A 14 34.27 -15.31 13.62
CA LYS A 14 33.18 -15.53 12.66
C LYS A 14 31.95 -16.17 13.31
N VAL A 15 32.15 -17.13 14.22
CA VAL A 15 31.04 -17.85 14.86
C VAL A 15 30.26 -16.95 15.81
N VAL A 16 30.94 -16.09 16.57
CA VAL A 16 30.30 -15.10 17.46
C VAL A 16 29.53 -14.06 16.65
N SER A 17 30.10 -13.52 15.56
CA SER A 17 29.39 -12.57 14.70
C SER A 17 28.16 -13.19 14.02
N VAL A 18 28.22 -14.45 13.59
CA VAL A 18 27.08 -15.12 12.96
C VAL A 18 25.97 -15.42 13.98
N HIS A 19 26.29 -15.89 15.19
CA HIS A 19 25.30 -16.13 16.24
C HIS A 19 24.68 -14.83 16.76
N GLN A 20 25.47 -13.77 16.88
CA GLN A 20 24.99 -12.47 17.34
C GLN A 20 24.11 -11.80 16.27
N VAL A 21 24.46 -11.93 14.98
CA VAL A 21 23.59 -11.50 13.87
C VAL A 21 22.33 -12.36 13.76
N GLN A 22 22.38 -13.67 14.02
CA GLN A 22 21.18 -14.51 14.09
C GLN A 22 20.29 -14.15 15.29
N GLY A 23 20.87 -13.92 16.48
CA GLY A 23 20.13 -13.48 17.67
C GLY A 23 19.52 -12.10 17.49
N GLU A 24 20.25 -11.18 16.86
CA GLU A 24 19.73 -9.85 16.49
C GLU A 24 18.61 -9.93 15.45
N ASN A 25 18.65 -10.87 14.51
CA ASN A 25 17.56 -11.05 13.55
C ASN A 25 16.29 -11.59 14.22
N ILE A 26 16.42 -12.52 15.17
CA ILE A 26 15.28 -13.10 15.90
C ILE A 26 14.51 -12.01 16.65
N GLN A 27 15.20 -11.14 17.39
CA GLN A 27 14.54 -10.05 18.14
C GLN A 27 13.81 -9.01 17.24
N TYR A 28 14.16 -8.91 15.95
CA TYR A 28 13.48 -8.01 15.01
C TYR A 28 12.24 -8.69 14.44
N LEU A 29 12.30 -9.99 14.14
CA LEU A 29 11.12 -10.76 13.74
C LEU A 29 10.11 -10.88 14.89
N GLU A 30 10.58 -11.09 16.12
CA GLU A 30 9.73 -11.10 17.32
C GLU A 30 9.08 -9.75 17.55
N PHE A 31 9.84 -8.65 17.40
CA PHE A 31 9.27 -7.31 17.45
C PHE A 31 8.23 -7.07 16.36
N TYR A 32 8.47 -7.55 15.13
CA TYR A 32 7.48 -7.45 14.07
C TYR A 32 6.19 -8.17 14.44
N TYR A 33 6.30 -9.44 14.86
CA TYR A 33 5.16 -10.26 15.20
C TYR A 33 4.29 -9.64 16.31
N HIS A 34 4.93 -9.12 17.37
CA HIS A 34 4.18 -8.57 18.52
C HIS A 34 3.79 -7.09 18.38
N CYS A 35 4.55 -6.30 17.61
CA CYS A 35 4.38 -4.85 17.56
C CYS A 35 4.30 -4.30 16.14
N GLY A 36 5.22 -4.68 15.25
CA GLY A 36 5.35 -4.09 13.91
C GLY A 36 4.14 -4.38 13.02
N GLY A 37 3.80 -5.66 12.82
CA GLY A 37 2.68 -6.11 12.00
C GLY A 37 1.34 -5.48 12.42
N PRO A 38 0.93 -5.58 13.71
CA PRO A 38 -0.30 -4.98 14.19
C PRO A 38 -0.39 -3.46 13.99
N ARG A 39 0.74 -2.74 14.05
CA ARG A 39 0.78 -1.27 13.90
C ARG A 39 0.64 -0.81 12.45
N ILE A 40 1.11 -1.61 11.49
CA ILE A 40 1.03 -1.28 10.06
C ILE A 40 -0.24 -1.84 9.40
N SER A 41 -0.93 -2.76 10.06
CA SER A 41 -2.18 -3.33 9.56
C SER A 41 -3.38 -2.44 9.87
N GLY A 42 -4.21 -2.19 8.86
CA GLY A 42 -5.60 -1.78 9.04
C GLY A 42 -6.52 -2.98 9.25
N LYS A 43 -7.80 -2.72 9.57
CA LYS A 43 -8.85 -3.74 9.77
C LYS A 43 -8.88 -4.80 8.68
N PHE A 44 -8.80 -4.37 7.42
CA PHE A 44 -8.95 -5.25 6.25
C PHE A 44 -7.65 -5.89 5.76
N ASP A 45 -6.51 -5.52 6.35
CA ASP A 45 -5.17 -5.94 5.90
C ASP A 45 -4.41 -6.74 6.98
N HIS A 46 -5.04 -6.96 8.13
CA HIS A 46 -4.44 -7.63 9.28
C HIS A 46 -3.85 -8.99 8.93
N ASP A 47 -4.62 -9.83 8.27
CA ASP A 47 -4.18 -11.18 7.92
C ASP A 47 -2.97 -11.21 6.99
N PHE A 48 -2.87 -10.24 6.09
CA PHE A 48 -1.71 -10.11 5.23
C PHE A 48 -0.44 -9.82 6.05
N TRP A 49 -0.46 -8.79 6.89
CA TRP A 49 0.71 -8.38 7.66
C TRP A 49 1.03 -9.36 8.81
N ALA A 50 0.02 -9.87 9.51
CA ALA A 50 0.20 -10.74 10.66
C ALA A 50 0.55 -12.19 10.31
N ARG A 51 0.21 -12.66 9.09
CA ARG A 51 0.39 -14.08 8.71
C ARG A 51 1.09 -14.24 7.37
N THR A 52 0.56 -13.66 6.30
CA THR A 52 1.08 -13.88 4.93
C THR A 52 2.53 -13.41 4.78
N VAL A 53 2.83 -12.19 5.24
CA VAL A 53 4.20 -11.63 5.17
C VAL A 53 5.20 -12.47 5.95
N LEU A 54 4.81 -13.00 7.11
CA LEU A 54 5.69 -13.88 7.91
C LEU A 54 5.91 -15.24 7.25
N GLN A 55 4.87 -15.84 6.68
CA GLN A 55 4.99 -17.10 5.93
C GLN A 55 5.93 -16.91 4.73
N MET A 56 5.80 -15.81 4.00
CA MET A 56 6.70 -15.49 2.90
C MET A 56 8.12 -15.17 3.38
N ALA A 57 8.29 -14.50 4.53
CA ALA A 57 9.62 -14.31 5.12
C ALA A 57 10.28 -15.63 5.54
N GLN A 58 9.51 -16.68 5.84
CA GLN A 58 10.06 -18.01 6.11
C GLN A 58 10.56 -18.69 4.84
N SER A 59 9.82 -18.63 3.73
CA SER A 59 10.19 -19.30 2.48
C SER A 59 11.14 -18.49 1.59
N GLU A 60 10.99 -17.16 1.55
CA GLU A 60 11.66 -16.28 0.60
C GLU A 60 12.66 -15.36 1.31
N THR A 61 13.95 -15.53 1.00
CA THR A 61 15.04 -14.80 1.67
C THR A 61 14.96 -13.29 1.45
N ALA A 62 14.57 -12.86 0.25
CA ALA A 62 14.39 -11.44 -0.07
C ALA A 62 13.35 -10.78 0.86
N VAL A 63 12.19 -11.42 1.01
CA VAL A 63 11.11 -10.95 1.90
C VAL A 63 11.59 -10.92 3.35
N ARG A 64 12.33 -11.95 3.78
CA ARG A 64 12.91 -11.99 5.13
C ARG A 64 13.81 -10.80 5.42
N HIS A 65 14.71 -10.48 4.50
CA HIS A 65 15.63 -9.36 4.67
C HIS A 65 14.90 -8.02 4.61
N ALA A 66 13.89 -7.86 3.74
CA ALA A 66 13.09 -6.65 3.69
C ALA A 66 12.35 -6.44 5.03
N LEU A 67 11.73 -7.50 5.54
CA LEU A 67 11.00 -7.48 6.81
C LEU A 67 11.91 -7.14 7.99
N LEU A 68 13.11 -7.74 8.04
CA LEU A 68 14.12 -7.43 9.06
C LEU A 68 14.56 -5.96 9.01
N ALA A 69 14.73 -5.39 7.81
CA ALA A 69 15.07 -3.98 7.65
C ALA A 69 13.95 -3.07 8.20
N LEU A 70 12.69 -3.34 7.82
CA LEU A 70 11.52 -2.61 8.31
C LEU A 70 11.40 -2.71 9.83
N SER A 71 11.57 -3.91 10.37
CA SER A 71 11.44 -4.18 11.80
C SER A 71 12.56 -3.53 12.62
N CYS A 72 13.79 -3.52 12.09
CA CYS A 72 14.91 -2.81 12.70
C CYS A 72 14.65 -1.31 12.78
N LEU A 73 14.11 -0.72 11.71
CA LEU A 73 13.74 0.70 11.66
C LEU A 73 12.60 1.01 12.64
N ALA A 74 11.49 0.28 12.55
CA ALA A 74 10.31 0.48 13.40
C ALA A 74 10.62 0.27 14.90
N LYS A 75 11.52 -0.66 15.24
CA LYS A 75 11.99 -0.86 16.63
C LYS A 75 12.91 0.27 17.11
N SER A 76 13.55 0.98 16.18
CA SER A 76 14.42 2.11 16.51
C SER A 76 13.68 3.42 16.71
N GLU A 77 12.47 3.56 16.15
CA GLU A 77 11.59 4.70 16.37
C GLU A 77 10.73 4.46 17.61
N SER A 78 11.10 5.03 18.76
CA SER A 78 10.29 4.89 19.98
C SER A 78 9.00 5.72 19.97
N GLY A 79 8.78 6.53 18.93
CA GLY A 79 7.65 7.46 18.83
C GLY A 79 7.71 8.63 19.82
N THR A 80 8.82 8.82 20.54
CA THR A 80 8.96 9.92 21.51
C THR A 80 9.49 11.20 20.86
N LEU A 81 9.03 12.37 21.34
CA LEU A 81 9.51 13.70 20.92
C LEU A 81 11.03 13.88 21.07
N LYS A 82 11.69 13.06 21.92
CA LYS A 82 13.15 13.04 22.08
C LYS A 82 13.87 12.43 20.89
N ASP A 83 13.30 11.41 20.25
CA ASP A 83 13.92 10.74 19.09
C ASP A 83 13.73 11.57 17.81
N ALA A 84 12.58 12.22 17.64
CA ALA A 84 12.35 13.18 16.57
C ALA A 84 13.35 14.37 16.62
N ARG A 85 13.81 14.73 17.83
CA ARG A 85 14.83 15.79 18.04
C ARG A 85 16.27 15.27 18.01
N SER A 86 16.50 13.99 18.31
CA SER A 86 17.85 13.42 18.33
C SER A 86 18.31 12.99 16.94
N GLY A 87 17.40 12.74 15.99
CA GLY A 87 17.68 12.47 14.57
C GLY A 87 18.63 11.29 14.30
N LEU A 88 19.01 10.56 15.36
CA LEU A 88 20.08 9.59 15.35
C LEU A 88 19.51 8.28 15.84
N VAL A 89 18.89 7.55 14.90
CA VAL A 89 18.94 6.08 14.96
C VAL A 89 20.40 5.74 15.25
N ALA A 90 20.67 5.06 16.37
CA ALA A 90 22.03 4.69 16.74
C ALA A 90 22.75 4.13 15.51
N VAL A 91 23.92 4.68 15.16
CA VAL A 91 24.62 4.41 13.89
C VAL A 91 24.72 2.92 13.57
N SER A 92 24.83 2.07 14.60
CA SER A 92 24.78 0.61 14.49
C SER A 92 23.45 0.07 13.95
N LYS A 93 22.31 0.53 14.47
CA LYS A 93 20.96 0.14 14.00
C LYS A 93 20.71 0.62 12.57
N GLN A 94 21.17 1.81 12.21
CA GLN A 94 21.08 2.31 10.84
C GLN A 94 21.89 1.43 9.87
N LYS A 95 23.10 1.03 10.27
CA LYS A 95 23.94 0.11 9.49
C LYS A 95 23.28 -1.26 9.33
N THR A 96 22.65 -1.79 10.38
CA THR A 96 21.92 -3.06 10.32
C THR A 96 20.73 -2.96 9.36
N MET A 97 19.89 -1.93 9.48
CA MET A 97 18.76 -1.71 8.57
C MET A 97 19.23 -1.65 7.10
N ILE A 98 20.24 -0.82 6.79
CA ILE A 98 20.78 -0.69 5.42
C ILE A 98 21.34 -2.03 4.91
N THR A 99 22.01 -2.79 5.78
CA THR A 99 22.55 -4.11 5.40
C THR A 99 21.43 -5.07 5.01
N HIS A 100 20.34 -5.11 5.76
CA HIS A 100 19.18 -5.95 5.44
C HIS A 100 18.45 -5.45 4.20
N TYR A 101 18.29 -4.13 4.04
CA TYR A 101 17.71 -3.53 2.84
C TYR A 101 18.46 -3.93 1.56
N ASN A 102 19.79 -3.78 1.54
CA ASN A 102 20.61 -4.12 0.37
C ASN A 102 20.62 -5.63 0.07
N LYS A 103 20.62 -6.46 1.12
CA LYS A 103 20.49 -7.93 0.95
C LYS A 103 19.15 -8.29 0.34
N ALA A 104 18.08 -7.67 0.78
CA ALA A 104 16.74 -7.90 0.25
C ALA A 104 16.66 -7.58 -1.24
N LEU A 105 17.18 -6.40 -1.66
CA LEU A 105 17.24 -6.05 -3.08
C LEU A 105 18.09 -7.02 -3.90
N THR A 106 19.28 -7.37 -3.40
CA THR A 106 20.19 -8.28 -4.11
C THR A 106 19.54 -9.66 -4.29
N GLN A 107 18.91 -10.19 -3.24
CA GLN A 107 18.22 -11.48 -3.29
C GLN A 107 16.97 -11.43 -4.14
N LEU A 108 16.22 -10.33 -4.12
CA LEU A 108 15.04 -10.16 -4.97
C LEU A 108 15.45 -10.21 -6.45
N VAL A 109 16.49 -9.47 -6.84
CA VAL A 109 17.00 -9.48 -8.22
C VAL A 109 17.44 -10.88 -8.65
N GLN A 110 18.14 -11.61 -7.78
CA GLN A 110 18.52 -12.99 -8.04
C GLN A 110 17.30 -13.91 -8.20
N ARG A 111 16.33 -13.80 -7.28
CA ARG A 111 15.10 -14.59 -7.29
C ARG A 111 14.25 -14.33 -8.53
N MET A 112 14.19 -13.08 -9.01
CA MET A 112 13.48 -12.69 -10.23
C MET A 112 14.08 -13.28 -11.51
N ALA A 113 15.37 -13.64 -11.51
CA ALA A 113 16.02 -14.28 -12.64
C ALA A 113 15.73 -15.78 -12.74
N GLU A 114 15.15 -16.38 -11.69
CA GLU A 114 14.83 -17.80 -11.66
C GLU A 114 13.52 -18.11 -12.40
N PRO A 115 13.43 -19.21 -13.16
CA PRO A 115 12.19 -19.60 -13.84
C PRO A 115 11.02 -19.88 -12.89
N SER A 116 11.30 -20.21 -11.63
CA SER A 116 10.32 -20.48 -10.58
C SER A 116 9.85 -19.23 -9.84
N TYR A 117 10.23 -18.04 -10.31
CA TYR A 117 9.85 -16.78 -9.68
C TYR A 117 8.34 -16.59 -9.63
N SER A 118 7.84 -16.24 -8.45
CA SER A 118 6.43 -15.89 -8.23
C SER A 118 6.30 -14.37 -8.09
N PRO A 119 5.43 -13.68 -8.85
CA PRO A 119 5.27 -12.23 -8.76
C PRO A 119 4.94 -11.71 -7.35
N GLU A 120 4.25 -12.51 -6.54
CA GLU A 120 3.92 -12.23 -5.15
C GLU A 120 5.16 -11.86 -4.32
N VAL A 121 6.30 -12.51 -4.58
CA VAL A 121 7.56 -12.25 -3.84
C VAL A 121 8.03 -10.82 -4.06
N GLY A 122 8.00 -10.34 -5.32
CA GLY A 122 8.34 -8.96 -5.65
C GLY A 122 7.32 -7.98 -5.09
N LEU A 123 6.03 -8.29 -5.19
CA LEU A 123 4.97 -7.42 -4.70
C LEU A 123 5.00 -7.24 -3.18
N VAL A 124 5.22 -8.32 -2.43
CA VAL A 124 5.37 -8.25 -0.97
C VAL A 124 6.64 -7.48 -0.60
N CYS A 125 7.75 -7.68 -1.30
CA CYS A 125 8.95 -6.84 -1.11
C CYS A 125 8.65 -5.35 -1.37
N CYS A 126 7.94 -5.01 -2.45
CA CYS A 126 7.53 -3.64 -2.75
C CYS A 126 6.70 -3.04 -1.61
N LEU A 127 5.68 -3.74 -1.10
CA LEU A 127 4.87 -3.27 0.02
C LEU A 127 5.69 -3.02 1.29
N ILE A 128 6.61 -3.93 1.63
CA ILE A 128 7.50 -3.76 2.79
C ILE A 128 8.42 -2.54 2.59
N PHE A 129 9.00 -2.37 1.40
CA PHE A 129 9.86 -1.23 1.11
C PHE A 129 9.11 0.10 1.07
N ILE A 130 7.86 0.12 0.59
CA ILE A 130 6.99 1.29 0.67
C ILE A 130 6.83 1.73 2.12
N CYS A 131 6.48 0.81 3.03
CA CYS A 131 6.37 1.12 4.47
C CYS A 131 7.71 1.60 5.03
N LEU A 132 8.81 0.94 4.68
CA LEU A 132 10.15 1.27 5.17
C LEU A 132 10.57 2.68 4.72
N GLU A 133 10.44 3.00 3.44
CA GLU A 133 10.82 4.31 2.91
C GLU A 133 9.87 5.42 3.40
N SER A 134 8.59 5.10 3.63
CA SER A 134 7.63 6.02 4.25
C SER A 134 8.04 6.37 5.68
N LEU A 135 8.46 5.39 6.49
CA LEU A 135 9.00 5.64 7.84
C LEU A 135 10.29 6.46 7.81
N ARG A 136 11.12 6.28 6.77
CA ARG A 136 12.33 7.10 6.57
C ARG A 136 12.05 8.51 6.05
N GLY A 137 10.79 8.82 5.69
CA GLY A 137 10.42 10.06 5.02
C GLY A 137 10.98 10.19 3.60
N ASN A 138 11.41 9.09 2.98
CA ASN A 138 11.99 9.07 1.63
C ASN A 138 10.91 8.73 0.59
N TYR A 139 10.04 9.70 0.30
CA TYR A 139 8.89 9.50 -0.57
C TYR A 139 9.29 9.11 -2.00
N ASP A 140 10.37 9.65 -2.57
CA ASP A 140 10.81 9.30 -3.93
C ASP A 140 11.14 7.81 -4.08
N ALA A 141 11.82 7.23 -3.08
CA ALA A 141 12.10 5.80 -3.07
C ALA A 141 10.82 4.98 -2.84
N ALA A 142 9.92 5.43 -1.98
CA ALA A 142 8.61 4.78 -1.80
C ALA A 142 7.82 4.76 -3.13
N LEU A 143 7.79 5.86 -3.87
CA LEU A 143 7.15 5.98 -5.19
C LEU A 143 7.79 5.06 -6.22
N THR A 144 9.12 4.90 -6.18
CA THR A 144 9.84 3.94 -7.04
C THR A 144 9.40 2.50 -6.77
N HIS A 145 9.21 2.13 -5.51
CA HIS A 145 8.70 0.81 -5.13
C HIS A 145 7.23 0.62 -5.50
N TYR A 146 6.40 1.66 -5.37
CA TYR A 146 5.04 1.66 -5.90
C TYR A 146 5.03 1.38 -7.39
N LYS A 147 5.74 2.20 -8.19
CA LYS A 147 5.83 2.04 -9.65
C LYS A 147 6.21 0.60 -10.02
N SER A 148 7.26 0.08 -9.39
CA SER A 148 7.75 -1.27 -9.63
C SER A 148 6.68 -2.34 -9.33
N GLY A 149 5.93 -2.19 -8.23
CA GLY A 149 4.84 -3.09 -7.88
C GLY A 149 3.68 -3.03 -8.89
N LEU A 150 3.31 -1.82 -9.33
CA LEU A 150 2.28 -1.62 -10.35
C LEU A 150 2.68 -2.23 -11.71
N ASP A 151 3.94 -2.11 -12.10
CA ASP A 151 4.48 -2.72 -13.32
C ASP A 151 4.41 -4.26 -13.25
N ILE A 152 4.73 -4.85 -12.09
CA ILE A 152 4.60 -6.30 -11.85
C ILE A 152 3.13 -6.74 -11.97
N ILE A 153 2.19 -6.00 -11.35
CA ILE A 153 0.74 -6.29 -11.44
C ILE A 153 0.26 -6.22 -12.89
N SER A 154 0.67 -5.19 -13.64
CA SER A 154 0.31 -5.02 -15.04
C SER A 154 0.82 -6.18 -15.91
N ALA A 155 2.08 -6.56 -15.73
CA ALA A 155 2.69 -7.69 -16.44
C ALA A 155 1.98 -9.02 -16.11
N PHE A 156 1.58 -9.21 -14.85
CA PHE A 156 0.82 -10.38 -14.42
C PHE A 156 -0.55 -10.45 -15.11
N LYS A 157 -1.36 -9.38 -15.02
CA LYS A 157 -2.69 -9.31 -15.66
C LYS A 157 -2.64 -9.58 -17.17
N ASN A 158 -1.62 -9.04 -17.86
CA ASN A 158 -1.45 -9.24 -19.29
C ASN A 158 -1.16 -10.71 -19.64
N ARG A 159 -0.37 -11.42 -18.82
CA ARG A 159 -0.10 -12.86 -19.02
C ARG A 159 -1.35 -13.70 -18.80
N SER A 160 -2.11 -13.42 -17.74
CA SER A 160 -3.33 -14.17 -17.41
C SER A 160 -4.38 -14.09 -18.52
N ARG A 161 -4.53 -12.91 -19.15
CA ARG A 161 -5.45 -12.71 -20.28
C ARG A 161 -5.08 -13.50 -21.54
N CYS A 162 -3.80 -13.81 -21.75
CA CYS A 162 -3.35 -14.59 -22.92
C CYS A 162 -3.56 -16.11 -22.77
N ILE A 163 -3.82 -16.60 -21.55
CA ILE A 163 -3.82 -18.04 -21.22
C ILE A 163 -5.26 -18.62 -21.17
N THR A 164 -6.32 -17.83 -21.34
CA THR A 164 -7.71 -18.26 -21.11
C THR A 164 -8.20 -19.39 -22.04
N GLY A 165 -8.15 -20.63 -21.55
CA GLY A 165 -9.08 -21.74 -21.84
C GLY A 165 -10.16 -21.86 -20.74
N PRO A 166 -11.12 -22.80 -20.84
CA PRO A 166 -12.22 -22.91 -19.87
C PRO A 166 -11.69 -23.17 -18.45
N ALA A 167 -12.03 -22.30 -17.52
CA ALA A 167 -11.52 -22.29 -16.15
C ALA A 167 -12.13 -23.43 -15.31
N GLU A 168 -11.37 -24.50 -15.08
CA GLU A 168 -11.66 -25.47 -14.01
C GLU A 168 -10.89 -25.08 -12.74
N ASN A 169 -11.63 -24.81 -11.65
CA ASN A 169 -11.14 -24.74 -10.25
C ASN A 169 -9.86 -23.90 -10.04
N VAL A 170 -9.85 -22.66 -10.52
CA VAL A 170 -8.77 -21.72 -10.24
C VAL A 170 -8.85 -21.32 -8.77
N ARG A 171 -7.78 -21.59 -8.01
CA ARG A 171 -7.66 -21.11 -6.63
C ARG A 171 -7.79 -19.58 -6.62
N PRO A 172 -8.39 -18.99 -5.58
CA PRO A 172 -8.43 -17.55 -5.43
C PRO A 172 -7.01 -16.98 -5.56
N ASP A 173 -6.81 -16.07 -6.52
CA ASP A 173 -5.49 -15.54 -6.85
C ASP A 173 -5.06 -14.53 -5.78
N MET A 174 -4.00 -14.87 -5.04
CA MET A 174 -3.44 -14.02 -3.99
C MET A 174 -3.09 -12.61 -4.50
N ILE A 175 -2.68 -12.49 -5.77
CA ILE A 175 -2.35 -11.20 -6.36
C ILE A 175 -3.60 -10.33 -6.47
N GLU A 176 -4.69 -10.87 -7.03
CA GLU A 176 -5.92 -10.10 -7.26
C GLU A 176 -6.74 -9.87 -5.98
N GLU A 177 -6.81 -10.85 -5.09
CA GLU A 177 -7.70 -10.80 -3.92
C GLU A 177 -7.07 -10.21 -2.66
N VAL A 178 -5.75 -10.26 -2.53
CA VAL A 178 -5.04 -9.81 -1.32
C VAL A 178 -4.10 -8.65 -1.64
N ILE A 179 -3.21 -8.82 -2.61
CA ILE A 179 -2.15 -7.84 -2.87
C ILE A 179 -2.67 -6.60 -3.59
N LEU A 180 -3.48 -6.76 -4.64
CA LEU A 180 -4.00 -5.64 -5.42
C LEU A 180 -4.84 -4.67 -4.56
N PRO A 181 -5.73 -5.15 -3.66
CA PRO A 181 -6.37 -4.32 -2.65
C PRO A 181 -5.41 -3.46 -1.82
N LEU A 182 -4.29 -4.01 -1.37
CA LEU A 182 -3.29 -3.27 -0.58
C LEU A 182 -2.67 -2.13 -1.39
N PHE A 183 -2.31 -2.37 -2.65
CA PHE A 183 -1.82 -1.30 -3.53
C PHE A 183 -2.90 -0.25 -3.77
N THR A 184 -4.14 -0.68 -4.04
CA THR A 184 -5.30 0.20 -4.27
C THR A 184 -5.57 1.09 -3.06
N ARG A 185 -5.51 0.54 -1.85
CA ARG A 185 -5.74 1.29 -0.60
C ARG A 185 -4.69 2.36 -0.37
N ASN A 186 -3.43 2.09 -0.71
CA ASN A 186 -2.32 2.96 -0.34
C ASN A 186 -1.80 3.85 -1.49
N ILE A 187 -2.27 3.70 -2.73
CA ILE A 187 -1.78 4.47 -3.89
C ILE A 187 -2.17 5.96 -3.89
N ALA A 188 -3.13 6.39 -3.07
CA ALA A 188 -3.59 7.79 -3.07
C ALA A 188 -2.44 8.80 -2.92
N THR A 189 -1.51 8.55 -1.98
CA THR A 189 -0.31 9.36 -1.82
C THR A 189 0.52 9.38 -3.10
N ALA A 190 0.71 8.22 -3.74
CA ALA A 190 1.48 8.14 -4.97
C ALA A 190 0.87 8.95 -6.13
N ILE A 191 -0.46 8.94 -6.27
CA ILE A 191 -1.16 9.76 -7.26
C ILE A 191 -0.91 11.24 -7.00
N ILE A 192 -1.05 11.69 -5.75
CA ILE A 192 -0.86 13.10 -5.34
C ILE A 192 0.57 13.58 -5.66
N TYR A 193 1.57 12.73 -5.45
CA TYR A 193 2.98 13.02 -5.79
C TYR A 193 3.31 12.85 -7.29
N GLY A 194 2.30 12.62 -8.14
CA GLY A 194 2.48 12.62 -9.60
C GLY A 194 2.95 11.30 -10.19
N LEU A 195 2.81 10.17 -9.48
CA LEU A 195 3.10 8.86 -10.06
C LEU A 195 2.10 8.57 -11.20
N PRO A 196 2.57 8.25 -12.43
CA PRO A 196 1.68 7.86 -13.52
C PRO A 196 1.12 6.46 -13.22
N SER A 197 -0.13 6.41 -12.78
CA SER A 197 -0.83 5.19 -12.35
C SER A 197 -2.09 4.90 -13.17
N GLU A 198 -2.28 5.63 -14.27
CA GLU A 198 -3.45 5.55 -15.15
C GLU A 198 -3.50 4.18 -15.84
N HIS A 199 -2.32 3.65 -16.20
CA HIS A 199 -2.14 2.34 -16.83
C HIS A 199 -2.56 1.16 -15.94
N VAL A 200 -2.62 1.37 -14.62
CA VAL A 200 -3.09 0.33 -13.69
C VAL A 200 -4.61 0.24 -13.72
N SER A 201 -5.29 1.27 -14.26
CA SER A 201 -6.73 1.38 -14.45
C SER A 201 -7.45 0.50 -13.45
N PHE A 202 -7.52 0.98 -12.22
CA PHE A 202 -8.37 0.41 -11.18
C PHE A 202 -9.73 0.27 -11.84
N ASN A 203 -10.08 -0.95 -12.25
CA ASN A 203 -11.24 -1.18 -13.11
C ASN A 203 -12.38 -0.39 -12.47
N SER A 204 -12.81 0.66 -13.16
CA SER A 204 -14.03 1.37 -12.82
C SER A 204 -15.13 0.37 -13.12
N GLN A 205 -15.34 -0.56 -12.19
CA GLN A 205 -16.54 -1.37 -12.06
C GLN A 205 -17.68 -0.50 -11.50
N TYR A 206 -17.52 0.82 -11.51
CA TYR A 206 -18.63 1.70 -11.24
C TYR A 206 -19.62 1.56 -12.38
N PRO A 207 -20.86 1.13 -12.08
CA PRO A 207 -21.86 1.04 -13.12
C PRO A 207 -22.04 2.42 -13.77
N ILE A 208 -22.01 2.47 -15.09
CA ILE A 208 -22.32 3.68 -15.84
C ILE A 208 -23.85 3.76 -15.97
N GLY A 209 -24.46 4.90 -15.65
CA GLY A 209 -25.91 5.11 -15.76
C GLY A 209 -26.69 4.77 -14.49
N THR A 210 -27.80 4.02 -14.62
CA THR A 210 -28.83 3.82 -13.56
C THR A 210 -28.60 2.62 -12.64
N GLN A 211 -27.49 1.91 -12.79
CA GLN A 211 -27.25 0.66 -12.09
C GLN A 211 -26.65 0.91 -10.69
N GLU A 212 -27.31 0.41 -9.64
CA GLU A 212 -26.92 0.63 -8.25
C GLU A 212 -25.66 -0.19 -7.88
N CYS A 213 -24.75 0.40 -7.09
CA CYS A 213 -23.74 -0.36 -6.37
C CYS A 213 -24.43 -1.22 -5.30
N ILE A 214 -23.99 -2.47 -5.12
CA ILE A 214 -24.47 -3.37 -4.07
C ILE A 214 -23.27 -3.83 -3.26
N PHE A 215 -23.33 -3.64 -1.94
CA PHE A 215 -22.32 -4.12 -1.00
C PHE A 215 -22.88 -5.30 -0.23
N ASN A 216 -22.16 -6.42 -0.20
CA ASN A 216 -22.53 -7.58 0.63
C ASN A 216 -21.79 -7.54 1.97
N THR A 217 -20.63 -6.90 2.00
CA THR A 217 -19.83 -6.71 3.21
C THR A 217 -19.31 -5.27 3.31
N ILE A 218 -18.92 -4.86 4.52
CA ILE A 218 -18.24 -3.57 4.70
C ILE A 218 -16.89 -3.52 3.97
N LEU A 219 -16.26 -4.68 3.77
CA LEU A 219 -15.02 -4.81 2.99
C LEU A 219 -15.27 -4.46 1.50
N ASP A 220 -16.41 -4.87 0.94
CA ASP A 220 -16.80 -4.51 -0.43
C ASP A 220 -16.94 -2.99 -0.56
N ALA A 221 -17.63 -2.37 0.41
CA ALA A 221 -17.82 -0.92 0.45
C ALA A 221 -16.48 -0.18 0.59
N ASP A 222 -15.58 -0.66 1.45
CA ASP A 222 -14.23 -0.11 1.65
C ASP A 222 -13.40 -0.16 0.36
N LEU A 223 -13.31 -1.33 -0.29
CA LEU A 223 -12.56 -1.49 -1.53
C LEU A 223 -13.12 -0.59 -2.64
N SER A 224 -14.45 -0.53 -2.75
CA SER A 224 -15.13 0.36 -3.68
C SER A 224 -14.74 1.82 -3.39
N ALA A 225 -14.84 2.28 -2.13
CA ALA A 225 -14.51 3.66 -1.75
C ALA A 225 -13.08 4.04 -2.15
N HIS A 226 -12.11 3.13 -1.96
CA HIS A 226 -10.72 3.34 -2.35
C HIS A 226 -10.57 3.49 -3.87
N ASN A 227 -11.25 2.68 -4.68
CA ASN A 227 -11.27 2.84 -6.13
C ASN A 227 -11.82 4.21 -6.55
N LEU A 228 -12.95 4.62 -5.97
CA LEU A 228 -13.57 5.91 -6.28
C LEU A 228 -12.69 7.09 -5.89
N ARG A 229 -12.11 7.04 -4.69
CA ARG A 229 -11.14 8.03 -4.21
C ARG A 229 -9.94 8.14 -5.14
N ASN A 230 -9.39 7.01 -5.59
CA ASN A 230 -8.23 7.00 -6.48
C ASN A 230 -8.59 7.59 -7.86
N MET A 231 -9.77 7.29 -8.39
CA MET A 231 -10.29 7.92 -9.61
C MET A 231 -10.42 9.43 -9.45
N ALA A 232 -11.03 9.88 -8.35
CA ALA A 232 -11.15 11.29 -8.03
C ALA A 232 -9.77 11.97 -7.94
N PHE A 233 -8.78 11.36 -7.27
CA PHE A 233 -7.43 11.93 -7.20
C PHE A 233 -6.73 12.04 -8.57
N LEU A 234 -6.94 11.08 -9.47
CA LEU A 234 -6.41 11.15 -10.83
C LEU A 234 -7.02 12.32 -11.61
N LEU A 235 -8.34 12.47 -11.56
CA LEU A 235 -9.04 13.60 -12.19
C LEU A 235 -8.61 14.94 -11.59
N ILE A 236 -8.53 15.02 -10.26
CA ILE A 236 -8.05 16.19 -9.54
C ILE A 236 -6.66 16.61 -10.02
N ARG A 237 -5.72 15.66 -10.10
CA ARG A 237 -4.36 15.96 -10.54
C ARG A 237 -4.34 16.40 -12.01
N ASN A 238 -5.03 15.68 -12.89
CA ASN A 238 -5.01 15.95 -14.33
C ASN A 238 -5.66 17.31 -14.65
N LEU A 239 -6.88 17.55 -14.16
CA LEU A 239 -7.60 18.80 -14.38
C LEU A 239 -6.96 19.96 -13.60
N GLY A 240 -6.49 19.71 -12.37
CA GLY A 240 -5.76 20.69 -11.58
C GLY A 240 -4.47 21.16 -12.25
N THR A 241 -3.76 20.28 -12.96
CA THR A 241 -2.59 20.67 -13.75
C THR A 241 -2.98 21.65 -14.86
N LYS A 242 -4.12 21.44 -15.52
CA LYS A 242 -4.64 22.35 -16.56
C LYS A 242 -5.05 23.72 -16.04
N ILE A 243 -5.54 23.81 -14.79
CA ILE A 243 -5.75 25.11 -14.12
C ILE A 243 -4.43 25.89 -14.06
N ILE A 244 -3.33 25.22 -13.71
CA ILE A 244 -2.01 25.82 -13.56
C ILE A 244 -1.41 26.18 -14.93
N THR A 245 -1.54 25.29 -15.93
CA THR A 245 -0.99 25.50 -17.28
C THR A 245 -1.89 26.36 -18.17
N GLN A 246 -3.09 26.72 -17.70
CA GLN A 246 -4.11 27.49 -18.45
C GLN A 246 -4.57 26.79 -19.74
N GLU A 247 -4.57 25.47 -19.73
CA GLU A 247 -5.09 24.67 -20.84
C GLU A 247 -6.61 24.53 -20.77
N PRO A 248 -7.32 24.54 -21.90
CA PRO A 248 -8.74 24.26 -21.92
C PRO A 248 -9.03 22.79 -21.57
N TYR A 249 -10.17 22.56 -20.93
CA TYR A 249 -10.70 21.22 -20.70
C TYR A 249 -11.39 20.69 -21.95
N THR A 250 -11.27 19.38 -22.19
CA THR A 250 -12.04 18.69 -23.23
C THR A 250 -13.44 18.34 -22.71
N GLU A 251 -14.38 18.09 -23.64
CA GLU A 251 -15.73 17.63 -23.26
C GLU A 251 -15.68 16.27 -22.56
N GLU A 252 -14.78 15.39 -22.98
CA GLU A 252 -14.54 14.08 -22.36
C GLU A 252 -14.08 14.22 -20.89
N GLU A 253 -13.14 15.12 -20.62
CA GLU A 253 -12.65 15.39 -19.25
C GLU A 253 -13.75 15.94 -18.33
N LEU A 254 -14.61 16.81 -18.85
CA LEU A 254 -15.74 17.35 -18.10
C LEU A 254 -16.79 16.26 -17.84
N GLN A 255 -17.01 15.36 -18.80
CA GLN A 255 -17.90 14.22 -18.64
C GLN A 255 -17.35 13.22 -17.60
N GLU A 256 -16.06 12.91 -17.63
CA GLU A 256 -15.42 12.03 -16.63
C GLU A 256 -15.54 12.60 -15.21
N LEU A 257 -15.40 13.92 -15.05
CA LEU A 257 -15.63 14.59 -13.77
C LEU A 257 -17.08 14.48 -13.32
N ALA A 258 -18.04 14.72 -14.23
CA ALA A 258 -19.46 14.58 -13.94
C ALA A 258 -19.84 13.15 -13.54
N ASP A 259 -19.30 12.15 -14.25
CA ASP A 259 -19.50 10.73 -13.95
C ASP A 259 -18.92 10.37 -12.57
N CYS A 260 -17.71 10.85 -12.26
CA CYS A 260 -17.10 10.64 -10.95
C CYS A 260 -17.97 11.21 -9.81
N ILE A 261 -18.49 12.43 -9.97
CA ILE A 261 -19.41 13.06 -9.00
C ILE A 261 -20.70 12.23 -8.85
N ALA A 262 -21.26 11.74 -9.96
CA ALA A 262 -22.45 10.87 -9.93
C ALA A 262 -22.16 9.54 -9.22
N HIS A 263 -20.99 8.93 -9.47
CA HIS A 263 -20.56 7.70 -8.79
C HIS A 263 -20.42 7.86 -7.29
N HIS A 264 -19.96 9.03 -6.82
CA HIS A 264 -19.99 9.35 -5.39
C HIS A 264 -21.42 9.29 -4.83
N GLN A 265 -22.39 9.93 -5.48
CA GLN A 265 -23.78 9.91 -5.01
C GLN A 265 -24.41 8.50 -5.04
N VAL A 266 -24.08 7.68 -6.03
CA VAL A 266 -24.52 6.27 -6.09
C VAL A 266 -23.89 5.46 -4.97
N TRP A 267 -22.59 5.61 -4.74
CA TRP A 267 -21.86 4.88 -3.71
C TRP A 267 -22.39 5.18 -2.30
N LEU A 268 -22.68 6.45 -1.99
CA LEU A 268 -23.23 6.84 -0.68
C LEU A 268 -24.60 6.21 -0.44
N ARG A 269 -25.51 6.29 -1.42
CA ARG A 269 -26.83 5.66 -1.34
C ARG A 269 -26.75 4.15 -1.13
N ALA A 270 -25.81 3.50 -1.81
CA ALA A 270 -25.57 2.07 -1.66
C ALA A 270 -25.06 1.71 -0.25
N LEU A 271 -24.14 2.51 0.32
CA LEU A 271 -23.66 2.30 1.68
C LEU A 271 -24.78 2.48 2.72
N GLU A 272 -25.57 3.55 2.60
CA GLU A 272 -26.69 3.80 3.51
C GLU A 272 -27.77 2.71 3.42
N LYS A 273 -28.01 2.18 2.22
CA LYS A 273 -28.91 1.04 2.02
C LYS A 273 -28.35 -0.20 2.71
N PHE A 274 -27.07 -0.51 2.50
CA PHE A 274 -26.39 -1.62 3.16
C PHE A 274 -26.47 -1.53 4.69
N GLU A 275 -26.24 -0.35 5.28
CA GLU A 275 -26.37 -0.12 6.73
C GLU A 275 -27.80 -0.32 7.25
N ARG A 276 -28.83 0.05 6.46
CA ARG A 276 -30.23 -0.15 6.85
C ARG A 276 -30.66 -1.61 6.76
N GLU A 277 -30.13 -2.34 5.79
CA GLU A 277 -30.53 -3.72 5.47
C GLU A 277 -29.69 -4.78 6.23
N THR A 278 -28.56 -4.39 6.81
CA THR A 278 -27.60 -5.29 7.46
C THR A 278 -27.36 -4.92 8.92
N ASN A 279 -27.35 -5.92 9.80
CA ASN A 279 -26.92 -5.73 11.19
C ASN A 279 -25.39 -5.72 11.26
N LEU A 280 -24.80 -4.52 11.34
CA LEU A 280 -23.35 -4.32 11.43
C LEU A 280 -22.83 -4.52 12.85
N SER A 281 -21.58 -5.00 12.97
CA SER A 281 -20.86 -4.99 14.25
C SER A 281 -20.49 -3.56 14.65
N GLU A 282 -20.19 -3.31 15.93
CA GLU A 282 -19.73 -1.98 16.39
C GLU A 282 -18.51 -1.49 15.60
N GLU A 283 -17.58 -2.39 15.28
CA GLU A 283 -16.39 -2.07 14.51
C GLU A 283 -16.73 -1.75 13.04
N ASP A 284 -17.72 -2.41 12.46
CA ASP A 284 -18.17 -2.14 11.08
C ASP A 284 -18.97 -0.83 10.99
N VAL A 285 -19.71 -0.47 12.04
CA VAL A 285 -20.36 0.85 12.14
C VAL A 285 -19.30 1.95 12.14
N VAL A 286 -18.25 1.81 12.95
CA VAL A 286 -17.13 2.77 12.95
C VAL A 286 -16.46 2.86 11.58
N ALA A 287 -16.23 1.72 10.91
CA ALA A 287 -15.68 1.69 9.57
C ALA A 287 -16.61 2.41 8.56
N ALA A 288 -17.92 2.16 8.59
CA ALA A 288 -18.89 2.82 7.71
C ALA A 288 -18.90 4.34 7.93
N THR A 289 -18.87 4.81 9.18
CA THR A 289 -18.78 6.24 9.50
C THR A 289 -17.48 6.85 8.96
N MET A 290 -16.33 6.19 9.15
CA MET A 290 -15.05 6.66 8.58
C MET A 290 -15.10 6.75 7.05
N LEU A 291 -15.69 5.75 6.39
CA LEU A 291 -15.85 5.76 4.94
C LEU A 291 -16.72 6.92 4.48
N LYS A 292 -17.82 7.24 5.18
CA LYS A 292 -18.65 8.43 4.90
C LYS A 292 -17.88 9.74 5.06
N ALA A 293 -17.08 9.88 6.11
CA ALA A 293 -16.27 11.07 6.33
C ALA A 293 -15.25 11.28 5.20
N ILE A 294 -14.52 10.22 4.81
CA ILE A 294 -13.58 10.25 3.68
C ILE A 294 -14.33 10.54 2.37
N HIS A 295 -15.50 9.94 2.20
CA HIS A 295 -16.33 10.14 1.02
C HIS A 295 -16.72 11.61 0.84
N VAL A 296 -17.23 12.26 1.89
CA VAL A 296 -17.65 13.66 1.83
C VAL A 296 -16.48 14.56 1.48
N LEU A 297 -15.31 14.35 2.08
CA LEU A 297 -14.10 15.09 1.73
C LEU A 297 -13.80 14.98 0.22
N MET A 298 -13.82 13.77 -0.32
CA MET A 298 -13.54 13.53 -1.73
C MET A 298 -14.60 14.09 -2.68
N TYR A 299 -15.89 13.95 -2.32
CA TYR A 299 -17.01 14.46 -3.09
C TYR A 299 -16.98 16.00 -3.15
N VAL A 300 -16.75 16.67 -2.02
CA VAL A 300 -16.60 18.12 -1.97
C VAL A 300 -15.45 18.57 -2.86
N PHE A 301 -14.30 17.89 -2.77
CA PHE A 301 -13.14 18.25 -3.56
C PHE A 301 -13.37 18.05 -5.07
N ALA A 302 -13.96 16.92 -5.48
CA ALA A 302 -14.27 16.66 -6.89
C ALA A 302 -15.35 17.62 -7.44
N SER A 303 -16.44 17.85 -6.69
CA SER A 303 -17.55 18.73 -7.11
C SER A 303 -17.17 20.22 -7.21
N ARG A 304 -16.10 20.62 -6.54
CA ARG A 304 -15.61 22.01 -6.50
C ARG A 304 -14.31 22.21 -7.26
N LEU A 305 -13.77 21.17 -7.89
CA LEU A 305 -12.47 21.17 -8.54
C LEU A 305 -12.28 22.30 -9.57
N LEU A 306 -13.33 22.63 -10.32
CA LEU A 306 -13.28 23.61 -11.41
C LEU A 306 -13.77 25.01 -11.00
N LEU A 307 -14.15 25.21 -9.74
CA LEU A 307 -14.67 26.50 -9.29
C LEU A 307 -13.56 27.51 -9.01
N GLN A 308 -13.83 28.77 -9.30
CA GLN A 308 -12.87 29.86 -9.20
C GLN A 308 -12.92 30.59 -7.86
N SER A 309 -13.98 30.41 -7.05
CA SER A 309 -14.17 31.09 -5.76
C SER A 309 -14.00 30.16 -4.55
N GLN A 310 -13.26 30.61 -3.55
CA GLN A 310 -13.08 29.89 -2.28
C GLN A 310 -14.36 29.83 -1.43
N THR A 311 -15.32 30.74 -1.64
CA THR A 311 -16.59 30.76 -0.88
C THR A 311 -17.54 29.63 -1.29
N ASP A 312 -17.28 28.95 -2.41
CA ASP A 312 -18.18 27.92 -2.91
C ASP A 312 -18.11 26.61 -2.11
N PHE A 313 -17.06 26.45 -1.29
CA PHE A 313 -16.95 25.37 -0.30
C PHE A 313 -17.97 25.54 0.85
N ASP A 314 -18.41 26.76 1.15
CA ASP A 314 -19.36 27.04 2.26
C ASP A 314 -20.74 26.40 2.03
N GLN A 315 -21.06 26.04 0.78
CA GLN A 315 -22.30 25.35 0.42
C GLN A 315 -22.40 23.93 1.01
N HIS A 316 -21.28 23.32 1.37
CA HIS A 316 -21.21 21.96 1.93
C HIS A 316 -21.07 21.93 3.45
N LEU A 317 -21.16 23.10 4.10
CA LEU A 317 -20.92 23.23 5.54
C LEU A 317 -21.96 22.45 6.37
N ASP A 318 -23.21 22.42 5.91
CA ASP A 318 -24.28 21.72 6.62
C ASP A 318 -24.17 20.20 6.49
N ASP A 319 -23.73 19.70 5.31
CA ASP A 319 -23.43 18.28 5.10
C ASP A 319 -22.26 17.83 6.00
N PHE A 320 -21.21 18.65 6.12
CA PHE A 320 -20.08 18.35 7.00
C PHE A 320 -20.48 18.32 8.49
N LYS A 321 -21.41 19.18 8.93
CA LYS A 321 -21.93 19.19 10.30
C LYS A 321 -22.86 18.01 10.63
N ALA A 322 -23.43 17.37 9.60
CA ALA A 322 -24.39 16.28 9.78
C ALA A 322 -23.73 14.90 9.96
N ILE A 323 -22.43 14.79 9.68
CA ILE A 323 -21.58 13.60 9.91
C ILE A 323 -21.16 13.55 11.37
#